data_AF-A0A529MHZ3-F1
#
_entry.id   AF-A0A529MHZ3-F1
#
_cell.length_a   1.000
_cell.length_b   1.000
_cell.length_c   1.000
_cell.angle_alpha   90.00
_cell.angle_beta   90.00
_cell.angle_gamma   90.00
#
_symmetry.space_group_name_H-M   'P 1'
#
loop_
_entity.id
_entity.type
_entity.pdbx_description
1 polymer ?
#
loop_
_entity_poly.entity_id
_entity_poly.type
_entity_poly.pdbx_seq_one_letter_code
_entity_poly.pdbx_strand_id
1 'polypeptide(L)' 'MTTFDLRRRFAAEALGTGLLVATVVGSGIMAETLTPDMGLALLGNTLATGAMLVVLVTILGPISGAHFNPAVSLVFCLN' A
#
# COMPACT_ATOMS: atom_id res chain seq x y z
N MET A 1 6.64 -23.55 7.36
CA MET A 1 6.70 -22.13 6.98
C MET A 1 8.15 -21.69 7.01
N THR A 2 8.76 -21.39 5.87
CA THR A 2 10.11 -20.80 5.83
C THR A 2 10.01 -19.37 6.30
N THR A 3 10.41 -19.11 7.53
CA THR A 3 10.49 -17.75 8.06
C THR A 3 11.58 -16.98 7.34
N PHE A 4 11.20 -16.00 6.51
CA PHE A 4 12.15 -15.05 5.92
C PHE A 4 12.91 -14.28 7.01
N ASP A 5 14.17 -13.96 6.74
CA ASP A 5 15.00 -13.17 7.64
C ASP A 5 14.47 -11.74 7.83
N LEU A 6 14.81 -11.14 8.97
CA LEU A 6 14.25 -9.85 9.37
C LEU A 6 14.56 -8.73 8.37
N ARG A 7 15.73 -8.78 7.71
CA ARG A 7 16.12 -7.78 6.71
C ARG A 7 15.20 -7.86 5.49
N ARG A 8 14.89 -9.07 5.02
CA ARG A 8 13.91 -9.26 3.92
C ARG A 8 12.51 -8.78 4.28
N ARG A 9 12.07 -9.01 5.52
CA ARG A 9 10.76 -8.52 5.99
C ARG A 9 10.69 -7.01 6.00
N PHE A 10 11.71 -6.34 6.55
CA PHE A 10 11.78 -4.88 6.52
C PHE A 10 11.90 -4.31 5.12
N ALA A 11 12.67 -4.96 4.23
CA ALA A 11 12.75 -4.56 2.83
C ALA A 11 11.39 -4.67 2.13
N ALA A 12 10.63 -5.75 2.38
CA ALA A 12 9.28 -5.92 1.85
C ALA A 12 8.31 -4.84 2.37
N GLU A 13 8.35 -4.51 3.67
CA GLU A 13 7.54 -3.43 4.25
C GLU A 13 7.90 -2.06 3.67
N ALA A 14 9.20 -1.76 3.53
CA ALA A 14 9.68 -0.50 2.97
C ALA A 14 9.31 -0.34 1.49
N LEU A 15 9.49 -1.40 0.69
CA LEU A 15 9.10 -1.42 -0.71
C LEU A 15 7.58 -1.31 -0.87
N GLY A 16 6.81 -2.08 -0.11
CA GLY A 16 5.36 -2.04 -0.16
C GLY A 16 4.81 -0.66 0.22
N THR A 17 5.34 -0.05 1.29
CA THR A 17 4.95 1.31 1.70
C THR A 17 5.33 2.35 0.64
N GLY A 18 6.55 2.28 0.11
CA GLY A 18 7.02 3.22 -0.91
C GLY A 18 6.19 3.15 -2.20
N LEU A 19 5.87 1.93 -2.66
CA LEU A 19 5.02 1.72 -3.82
C LEU A 19 3.58 2.19 -3.57
N LEU A 20 3.03 1.90 -2.38
CA LEU A 20 1.69 2.36 -2.01
C LEU A 20 1.60 3.89 -2.00
N VAL A 21 2.57 4.58 -1.39
CA VAL A 21 2.63 6.04 -1.37
C VAL A 21 2.77 6.60 -2.79
N ALA A 22 3.63 6.02 -3.62
CA ALA A 22 3.80 6.44 -5.01
C ALA A 22 2.49 6.32 -5.79
N THR A 23 1.72 5.23 -5.60
CA THR A 23 0.42 5.05 -6.25
C THR A 23 -0.63 6.04 -5.73
N VAL A 24 -0.76 6.22 -4.41
CA VAL A 24 -1.74 7.14 -3.81
C VAL A 24 -1.50 8.57 -4.29
N VAL A 25 -0.26 9.06 -4.16
CA VAL A 25 0.07 10.44 -4.54
C VAL A 25 0.01 10.62 -6.05
N GLY A 26 0.59 9.69 -6.82
CA GLY A 26 0.61 9.77 -8.28
C GLY A 26 -0.79 9.71 -8.90
N SER A 27 -1.65 8.81 -8.42
CA SER A 27 -3.02 8.70 -8.92
C SER A 27 -3.90 9.87 -8.50
N GLY A 28 -3.70 10.46 -7.31
CA GLY A 28 -4.36 11.70 -6.90
C GLY A 28 -4.07 12.86 -7.84
N ILE A 29 -2.77 13.15 -8.07
CA ILE A 29 -2.34 14.24 -8.98
C ILE A 29 -2.88 14.01 -10.40
N MET A 30 -2.81 12.76 -10.88
CA MET A 30 -3.33 12.42 -12.21
C MET A 30 -4.84 12.61 -12.30
N ALA A 31 -5.60 12.18 -11.27
CA ALA A 31 -7.05 12.29 -11.25
C ALA A 31 -7.53 13.75 -11.26
N GLU A 32 -6.87 14.63 -10.49
CA GLU A 32 -7.13 16.08 -10.51
C GLU A 32 -6.81 16.72 -11.87
N THR A 33 -5.82 16.17 -12.59
CA THR A 33 -5.47 16.66 -13.94
C THR A 33 -6.49 16.21 -15.00
N LEU A 34 -7.12 15.05 -14.81
CA LEU A 34 -8.05 14.46 -15.78
C LEU A 34 -9.48 14.99 -15.67
N THR A 35 -9.91 15.46 -14.50
CA THR A 35 -11.29 15.94 -14.29
C THR A 35 -11.37 17.06 -13.25
N PRO A 36 -12.23 18.08 -13.47
CA PRO A 36 -12.54 19.08 -12.45
C PRO A 36 -13.56 18.57 -11.40
N ASP A 37 -14.19 17.42 -11.65
CA ASP A 37 -15.14 16.81 -10.70
C ASP A 37 -14.39 16.13 -9.55
N MET A 38 -14.53 16.71 -8.35
CA MET A 38 -13.89 16.21 -7.13
C MET A 38 -14.30 14.76 -6.78
N GLY A 39 -15.57 14.42 -6.97
CA GLY A 39 -16.07 13.09 -6.64
C GLY A 39 -15.45 12.02 -7.54
N LEU A 40 -15.37 12.30 -8.84
CA LEU A 40 -14.74 11.41 -9.80
C LEU A 40 -13.22 11.30 -9.58
N ALA A 41 -12.55 12.40 -9.22
CA ALA A 41 -11.12 12.40 -8.92
C ALA A 41 -10.79 11.55 -7.68
N LEU A 42 -11.54 11.74 -6.59
CA LEU A 42 -11.38 10.96 -5.36
C LEU A 42 -11.70 9.48 -5.58
N LEU A 43 -12.75 9.18 -6.35
CA LEU A 43 -13.10 7.80 -6.70
C LEU A 43 -11.95 7.12 -7.46
N GLY A 44 -11.38 7.80 -8.46
CA GLY A 44 -10.24 7.30 -9.23
C GLY A 44 -9.02 7.01 -8.35
N ASN A 45 -8.63 7.95 -7.49
CA ASN A 45 -7.52 7.77 -6.55
C ASN A 45 -7.77 6.61 -5.58
N THR A 46 -8.97 6.51 -5.03
CA THR A 46 -9.32 5.47 -4.04
C THR A 46 -9.30 4.08 -4.68
N LEU A 47 -9.82 3.94 -5.90
CA LEU A 47 -9.78 2.67 -6.63
C LEU A 47 -8.35 2.25 -6.97
N ALA A 48 -7.50 3.18 -7.42
CA ALA A 48 -6.09 2.91 -7.70
C ALA A 48 -5.35 2.44 -6.43
N THR A 49 -5.59 3.13 -5.31
CA THR A 49 -5.01 2.79 -4.00
C THR A 49 -5.44 1.39 -3.54
N GLY A 50 -6.74 1.08 -3.62
CA GLY A 50 -7.27 -0.23 -3.22
C GLY A 50 -6.74 -1.36 -4.10
N ALA A 51 -6.69 -1.16 -5.42
CA ALA A 51 -6.15 -2.15 -6.35
C ALA A 51 -4.66 -2.42 -6.08
N MET A 52 -3.87 -1.39 -5.79
CA MET A 52 -2.45 -1.55 -5.47
C MET A 52 -2.24 -2.30 -4.15
N LEU A 53 -3.07 -2.05 -3.13
CA LEU A 53 -3.05 -2.83 -1.89
C LEU A 53 -3.30 -4.32 -2.15
N VAL A 54 -4.28 -4.67 -3.00
CA VAL A 54 -4.54 -6.08 -3.37
C VAL A 54 -3.28 -6.71 -3.98
N VAL A 55 -2.62 -6.02 -4.90
CA VAL A 55 -1.37 -6.49 -5.54
C VAL A 55 -0.26 -6.68 -4.49
N LEU A 56 0.00 -5.66 -3.68
CA LEU A 56 1.08 -5.68 -2.69
C LEU A 56 0.87 -6.72 -1.60
N VAL A 57 -0.34 -6.86 -1.07
CA VAL A 57 -0.68 -7.89 -0.08
C VAL A 57 -0.51 -9.29 -0.68
N THR A 58 -0.96 -9.50 -1.92
CA THR A 58 -0.83 -10.80 -2.58
C THR A 58 0.63 -11.21 -2.78
N ILE A 59 1.50 -10.27 -3.13
CA ILE A 59 2.91 -10.57 -3.47
C ILE A 59 3.82 -10.57 -2.23
N LEU A 60 3.64 -9.63 -1.32
CA LEU A 60 4.55 -9.41 -0.17
C LEU A 60 3.99 -9.93 1.15
N GLY A 61 2.69 -10.25 1.23
CA GLY A 61 2.05 -10.84 2.42
C GLY A 61 2.76 -12.09 2.93
N PRO A 62 3.12 -13.06 2.07
CA PRO A 62 3.87 -14.25 2.48
C PRO A 62 5.27 -13.95 3.06
N ILE A 63 5.82 -12.76 2.81
CA ILE A 63 7.17 -12.36 3.25
C ILE A 63 7.13 -11.66 4.60
N SER A 64 6.36 -10.56 4.71
CA SER A 64 6.38 -9.68 5.90
C SER A 64 5.09 -9.63 6.71
N GLY A 65 3.98 -10.17 6.18
CA GLY A 65 2.64 -9.92 6.71
C GLY A 65 1.95 -8.71 6.06
N ALA A 66 2.65 -7.97 5.19
CA ALA A 66 2.11 -6.88 4.37
C ALA A 66 1.35 -5.80 5.18
N HIS A 67 1.97 -5.25 6.22
CA HIS A 67 1.32 -4.22 7.03
C HIS A 67 1.29 -2.87 6.31
N PHE A 68 2.42 -2.47 5.71
CA PHE A 68 2.67 -1.21 4.99
C PHE A 68 2.23 0.06 5.74
N ASN A 69 2.05 -0.06 7.05
CA ASN A 69 1.48 0.97 7.90
C ASN A 69 1.91 0.70 9.37
N PRO A 70 2.53 1.68 10.03
CA PRO A 70 2.90 1.56 11.45
C PRO A 70 1.71 1.30 12.38
N ALA A 71 0.54 1.90 12.10
CA ALA A 71 -0.66 1.69 12.92
C ALA A 71 -1.19 0.25 12.80
N VAL A 72 -1.18 -0.32 11.59
CA VAL A 72 -1.54 -1.74 11.38
C VAL A 72 -0.54 -2.63 12.12
N SER A 73 0.76 -2.34 12.00
CA SER A 73 1.80 -3.09 12.72
C SER A 73 1.61 -3.04 14.24
N LEU A 74 1.21 -1.88 14.76
CA LEU A 74 0.95 -1.70 16.19
C LEU A 74 -0.28 -2.49 16.65
N VAL A 75 -1.38 -2.47 15.89
CA VAL A 75 -2.58 -3.26 16.20
C VAL A 75 -2.27 -4.76 16.24
N PHE A 76 -1.47 -5.27 15.30
CA PHE A 76 -1.05 -6.67 15.28
C PHE A 76 -0.07 -7.02 16.43
N CYS A 77 0.63 -6.03 16.99
CA CYS A 77 1.50 -6.23 18.15
C CYS A 77 0.73 -6.26 19.48
N LEU A 78 -0.44 -5.60 19.53
CA LEU A 78 -1.29 -5.50 20.72
C LEU A 78 -2.31 -6.64 20.85
N ASN A 79 -2.53 -7.41 19.78
CA ASN A 79 -3.39 -8.61 19.74
C ASN A 79 -2.59 -9.88 20.05
#